data_AF-A0A8T2UT70-F1
#
_entry.id   AF-A0A8T2UT70-F1
#
_cell.length_a   1.000
_cell.length_b   1.000
_cell.length_c   1.000
_cell.angle_alpha   90.00
_cell.angle_beta   90.00
_cell.angle_gamma   90.00
#
_symmetry.space_group_name_H-M   'P 1'
#
loop_
_entity.id
_entity.type
_entity.pdbx_description
1 polymer ?
#
loop_
_entity_poly.entity_id
_entity_poly.type
_entity_poly.pdbx_seq_one_letter_code
_entity_poly.pdbx_strand_id
1 'polypeptide(L)'
;MKTFGQKMLFIRVTAGVDCVEAGGPPAGAGCGGYVVGETVKLLKELNAFYEYDIILFDVLGDVVCGGFAAPLNYADYCIIITDNGFDALFAANRISASVREKSNTHPLRLAGLVGNRTSERDLIDKYVESCPMPVLEVLPLVEDIRISRVKGKTLFEMAEYQENLNYVCDFYLNIAD
;
A
#
# COMPACT_ATOMS: atom_id res chain seq x y z
N MET A 1 -7.08 23.01 -3.56
CA MET A 1 -7.62 22.56 -2.26
C MET A 1 -9.09 22.23 -2.47
N LYS A 2 -9.47 20.94 -2.44
CA LYS A 2 -10.88 20.52 -2.52
C LYS A 2 -11.38 20.27 -1.10
N THR A 3 -12.39 21.00 -0.67
CA THR A 3 -13.05 20.76 0.62
C THR A 3 -14.35 20.00 0.37
N PHE A 4 -14.35 18.69 0.62
CA PHE A 4 -15.58 17.91 0.74
C PHE A 4 -16.16 18.13 2.14
N GLY A 5 -17.18 18.99 2.23
CA GLY A 5 -18.03 19.13 3.42
C GLY A 5 -17.30 19.20 4.76
N GLN A 6 -16.47 20.23 5.00
CA GLN A 6 -15.88 20.62 6.31
C GLN A 6 -15.15 19.57 7.18
N LYS A 7 -15.09 18.28 6.83
CA LYS A 7 -14.64 17.20 7.74
C LYS A 7 -13.33 16.51 7.36
N MET A 8 -12.86 16.61 6.12
CA MET A 8 -11.65 15.93 5.68
C MET A 8 -10.81 16.80 4.74
N LEU A 9 -9.50 16.83 4.98
CA LEU A 9 -8.56 17.63 4.19
C LEU A 9 -7.92 16.76 3.10
N PHE A 10 -8.28 17.02 1.84
CA PHE A 10 -7.55 16.50 0.69
C PHE A 10 -6.37 17.42 0.36
N ILE A 11 -5.16 16.88 0.39
CA ILE A 11 -3.94 17.58 0.05
C ILE A 11 -3.52 17.14 -1.33
N ARG A 12 -3.50 18.08 -2.29
CA ARG A 12 -2.98 17.80 -3.62
C ARG A 12 -1.46 17.83 -3.58
N VAL A 13 -0.84 16.72 -3.98
CA VAL A 13 0.61 16.56 -4.04
C VAL A 13 1.07 16.53 -5.51
N THR A 14 2.22 15.93 -5.77
CA THR A 14 2.86 15.86 -7.08
C THR A 14 2.04 15.08 -8.09
N ALA A 15 2.25 15.36 -9.37
CA ALA A 15 1.55 14.74 -10.50
C ALA A 15 0.01 14.79 -10.45
N GLY A 16 -0.57 15.67 -9.62
CA GLY A 16 -2.02 15.79 -9.49
C GLY A 16 -2.68 14.73 -8.60
N VAL A 17 -1.92 13.98 -7.82
CA VAL A 17 -2.43 13.03 -6.83
C VAL A 17 -3.03 13.78 -5.65
N ASP A 18 -4.21 13.37 -5.18
CA ASP A 18 -4.82 13.88 -3.96
C ASP A 18 -4.59 12.87 -2.81
N CYS A 19 -4.12 13.34 -1.66
CA CYS A 19 -3.80 12.53 -0.49
C CYS A 19 -4.73 12.83 0.69
N VAL A 20 -5.01 11.79 1.48
CA VAL A 20 -5.74 11.86 2.74
C VAL A 20 -5.01 11.03 3.78
N GLU A 21 -4.81 11.60 4.96
CA GLU A 21 -4.29 10.89 6.12
C GLU A 21 -5.42 10.63 7.13
N ALA A 22 -5.62 9.38 7.51
CA ALA A 22 -6.62 9.03 8.53
C ALA A 22 -6.24 9.58 9.91
N GLY A 23 -4.94 9.76 10.16
CA GLY A 23 -4.41 10.04 11.49
C GLY A 23 -4.60 8.86 12.44
N GLY A 24 -4.48 9.13 13.74
CA GLY A 24 -4.65 8.11 14.75
C GLY A 24 -4.39 8.67 16.15
N PRO A 25 -4.74 7.92 17.20
CA PRO A 25 -4.43 8.31 18.56
C PRO A 25 -2.91 8.17 18.83
N PRO A 26 -2.39 8.82 19.91
CA PRO A 26 -1.02 8.64 20.35
C PRO A 26 -0.67 7.17 20.64
N ALA A 27 0.61 6.81 20.47
CA ALA A 27 1.09 5.46 20.75
C ALA A 27 0.73 5.03 22.19
N GLY A 28 0.11 3.85 22.34
CA GLY A 28 -0.34 3.33 23.63
C GLY A 28 -1.68 3.90 24.13
N ALA A 29 -2.37 4.74 23.35
CA ALA A 29 -3.68 5.29 23.69
C ALA A 29 -4.71 5.08 22.57
N GLY A 30 -5.99 4.95 22.92
CA GLY A 30 -7.09 4.86 21.96
C GLY A 30 -7.09 3.60 21.07
N CYS A 31 -7.77 3.69 19.92
CA CYS A 31 -7.87 2.59 18.96
C CYS A 31 -7.65 3.10 17.52
N GLY A 32 -6.45 2.87 16.97
CA GLY A 32 -6.12 3.27 15.59
C GLY A 32 -7.00 2.59 14.54
N GLY A 33 -7.33 1.31 14.74
CA GLY A 33 -8.21 0.59 13.83
C GLY A 33 -9.62 1.19 13.74
N TYR A 34 -10.16 1.71 14.84
CA TYR A 34 -11.44 2.43 14.82
C TYR A 34 -11.35 3.69 13.97
N VAL A 35 -10.29 4.49 14.14
CA VAL A 35 -10.07 5.72 13.35
C VAL A 35 -9.98 5.41 11.86
N VAL A 36 -9.18 4.40 11.47
CA VAL A 36 -9.08 3.97 10.06
C VAL A 36 -10.43 3.52 9.52
N GLY A 37 -11.18 2.71 10.29
CA GLY A 37 -12.51 2.24 9.89
C GLY A 37 -13.50 3.39 9.65
N GLU A 38 -13.53 4.38 10.54
CA GLU A 38 -14.40 5.56 10.39
C GLU A 38 -13.97 6.46 9.24
N THR A 39 -12.67 6.64 9.02
CA THR A 39 -12.15 7.42 7.88
C THR A 39 -12.57 6.80 6.54
N VAL A 40 -12.46 5.46 6.41
CA VAL A 40 -12.88 4.75 5.19
C VAL A 40 -14.39 4.87 4.96
N LYS A 41 -15.20 4.79 6.03
CA LYS A 41 -16.65 5.02 5.93
C LYS A 41 -16.97 6.44 5.50
N LEU A 42 -16.32 7.44 6.09
CA LEU A 42 -16.50 8.84 5.73
C LEU A 42 -16.14 9.09 4.26
N LEU A 43 -15.03 8.54 3.78
CA LEU A 43 -14.62 8.60 2.38
C LEU A 43 -15.72 8.06 1.45
N LYS A 44 -16.32 6.93 1.82
CA LYS A 44 -17.45 6.35 1.07
C LYS A 44 -18.69 7.26 1.10
N GLU A 45 -19.06 7.79 2.27
CA GLU A 45 -20.21 8.69 2.42
C GLU A 45 -20.06 9.98 1.60
N LEU A 46 -18.83 10.46 1.45
CA LEU A 46 -18.50 11.61 0.62
C LEU A 46 -18.45 11.29 -0.89
N ASN A 47 -18.76 10.04 -1.28
CA ASN A 47 -18.66 9.55 -2.66
C ASN A 47 -17.26 9.70 -3.29
N ALA A 48 -16.21 9.83 -2.45
CA ALA A 48 -14.85 10.02 -2.93
C ALA A 48 -14.41 8.87 -3.84
N PHE A 49 -14.93 7.65 -3.63
CA PHE A 49 -14.56 6.48 -4.43
C PHE A 49 -15.03 6.53 -5.89
N TYR A 50 -15.91 7.47 -6.25
CA TYR A 50 -16.38 7.67 -7.62
C TYR A 50 -15.69 8.84 -8.34
N GLU A 51 -14.81 9.58 -7.65
CA GLU A 51 -14.16 10.78 -8.20
C GLU A 51 -12.73 10.53 -8.72
N TYR A 52 -12.16 9.38 -8.42
CA TYR A 52 -10.78 9.03 -8.77
C TYR A 52 -10.74 7.79 -9.65
N ASP A 53 -9.84 7.78 -10.62
CA ASP A 53 -9.61 6.63 -11.50
C ASP A 53 -8.94 5.48 -10.74
N ILE A 54 -8.04 5.80 -9.81
CA ILE A 54 -7.27 4.86 -8.99
C ILE A 54 -7.25 5.35 -7.55
N ILE A 55 -7.45 4.43 -6.61
CA ILE A 55 -7.39 4.69 -5.17
C ILE A 55 -6.42 3.70 -4.54
N LEU A 56 -5.39 4.21 -3.89
CA LEU A 56 -4.41 3.42 -3.16
C LEU A 56 -4.63 3.58 -1.66
N PHE A 57 -4.90 2.46 -0.98
CA PHE A 57 -4.91 2.40 0.47
C PHE A 57 -3.55 1.88 0.95
N ASP A 58 -2.75 2.75 1.57
CA ASP A 58 -1.56 2.36 2.32
C ASP A 58 -1.97 1.94 3.74
N VAL A 59 -1.82 0.65 4.06
CA VAL A 59 -2.33 0.05 5.30
C VAL A 59 -1.19 -0.60 6.07
N LEU A 60 -1.22 -0.46 7.40
CA LEU A 60 -0.25 -1.09 8.30
C LEU A 60 -0.26 -2.62 8.14
N GLY A 61 0.94 -3.22 8.06
CA GLY A 61 1.13 -4.67 7.88
C GLY A 61 0.67 -5.52 9.07
N ASP A 62 0.64 -4.94 10.27
CA ASP A 62 0.13 -5.60 11.47
C ASP A 62 -1.39 -5.41 11.58
N VAL A 63 -2.13 -6.13 10.73
CA VAL A 63 -3.60 -6.15 10.77
C VAL A 63 -4.07 -6.95 11.98
N VAL A 64 -4.16 -6.25 13.12
CA VAL A 64 -4.54 -6.84 14.42
C VAL A 64 -6.03 -6.77 14.73
N CYS A 65 -6.79 -5.96 13.99
CA CYS A 65 -8.24 -5.82 14.18
C CYS A 65 -8.97 -5.50 12.88
N GLY A 66 -10.30 -5.68 12.87
CA GLY A 66 -11.14 -5.48 11.69
C GLY A 66 -11.16 -4.05 11.14
N GLY A 67 -10.78 -3.06 11.95
CA GLY A 67 -10.71 -1.66 11.54
C GLY A 67 -9.62 -1.38 10.50
N PHE A 68 -8.43 -1.95 10.67
CA PHE A 68 -7.36 -1.87 9.65
C PHE A 68 -7.69 -2.66 8.38
N ALA A 69 -8.60 -3.64 8.47
CA ALA A 69 -9.10 -4.37 7.31
C ALA A 69 -10.28 -3.66 6.61
N ALA A 70 -10.71 -2.47 7.07
CA ALA A 70 -11.81 -1.74 6.45
C ALA A 70 -11.56 -1.37 4.96
N PRO A 71 -10.34 -0.96 4.54
CA PRO A 71 -10.03 -0.71 3.13
C PRO A 71 -10.26 -1.92 2.22
N LEU A 72 -10.02 -3.14 2.71
CA LEU A 72 -10.19 -4.38 1.95
C LEU A 72 -11.64 -4.63 1.50
N ASN A 73 -12.63 -3.99 2.13
CA ASN A 73 -14.03 -4.11 1.71
C ASN A 73 -14.33 -3.28 0.45
N TYR A 74 -13.44 -2.36 0.06
CA TYR A 74 -13.64 -1.41 -1.04
C TYR A 74 -12.58 -1.50 -2.13
N ALA A 75 -11.48 -2.22 -1.88
CA ALA A 75 -10.44 -2.43 -2.87
C ALA A 75 -10.76 -3.60 -3.80
N ASP A 76 -10.45 -3.44 -5.08
CA ASP A 76 -10.51 -4.53 -6.07
C ASP A 76 -9.33 -5.48 -5.93
N TYR A 77 -8.15 -4.93 -5.63
CA TYR A 77 -6.90 -5.68 -5.55
C TYR A 77 -6.15 -5.38 -4.25
N CYS A 78 -5.47 -6.39 -3.73
CA CYS A 78 -4.47 -6.27 -2.67
C CYS A 78 -3.10 -6.68 -3.21
N ILE A 79 -2.11 -5.81 -3.05
CA ILE A 79 -0.70 -6.11 -3.28
C ILE A 79 -0.03 -6.21 -1.92
N ILE A 80 0.77 -7.25 -1.69
CA ILE A 80 1.51 -7.44 -0.45
C ILE A 80 2.98 -7.12 -0.69
N ILE A 81 3.53 -6.18 0.07
CA ILE A 81 4.97 -5.87 0.07
C ILE A 81 5.65 -6.79 1.10
N THR A 82 6.72 -7.47 0.69
CA THR A 82 7.48 -8.39 1.55
C THR A 82 8.98 -8.28 1.27
N ASP A 83 9.83 -8.79 2.15
CA ASP A 83 11.25 -9.04 1.83
C ASP A 83 11.48 -10.55 1.69
N ASN A 84 12.72 -10.97 1.40
CA ASN A 84 13.06 -12.40 1.31
C ASN A 84 13.37 -13.01 2.70
N GLY A 85 12.70 -12.53 3.76
CA GLY A 85 12.86 -12.95 5.14
C GLY A 85 11.66 -13.73 5.69
N PHE A 86 11.91 -14.57 6.70
CA PHE A 86 10.87 -15.40 7.32
C PHE A 86 9.72 -14.59 7.91
N ASP A 87 10.02 -13.53 8.68
CA ASP A 87 9.00 -12.76 9.38
C ASP A 87 8.08 -12.00 8.41
N ALA A 88 8.64 -11.45 7.33
CA ALA A 88 7.86 -10.75 6.30
C ALA A 88 6.96 -11.71 5.52
N LEU A 89 7.45 -12.92 5.20
CA LEU A 89 6.64 -13.95 4.54
C LEU A 89 5.58 -14.53 5.49
N PHE A 90 5.88 -14.65 6.78
CA PHE A 90 4.90 -15.04 7.78
C PHE A 90 3.76 -14.00 7.88
N ALA A 91 4.08 -12.72 7.88
CA ALA A 91 3.09 -11.64 7.82
C ALA A 91 2.28 -11.69 6.50
N ALA A 92 2.96 -11.86 5.36
CA ALA A 92 2.33 -12.01 4.05
C ALA A 92 1.31 -13.16 4.01
N ASN A 93 1.63 -14.30 4.63
CA ASN A 93 0.71 -15.44 4.74
C ASN A 93 -0.55 -15.10 5.54
N ARG A 94 -0.43 -14.34 6.63
CA ARG A 94 -1.58 -13.90 7.43
C ARG A 94 -2.48 -12.93 6.67
N ILE A 95 -1.87 -11.99 5.94
CA ILE A 95 -2.61 -11.04 5.08
C ILE A 95 -3.31 -11.80 3.94
N SER A 96 -2.60 -12.74 3.29
CA SER A 96 -3.16 -13.57 2.21
C SER A 96 -4.40 -14.35 2.68
N ALA A 97 -4.37 -14.92 3.89
CA ALA A 97 -5.54 -15.57 4.48
C ALA A 97 -6.70 -14.59 4.72
N SER A 98 -6.42 -13.37 5.18
CA SER A 98 -7.43 -12.32 5.38
C SER A 98 -8.08 -11.89 4.06
N VAL A 99 -7.26 -11.69 3.02
CA VAL A 99 -7.73 -11.35 1.67
C VAL A 99 -8.61 -12.48 1.12
N ARG A 100 -8.20 -13.75 1.27
CA ARG A 100 -9.00 -14.91 0.86
C ARG A 100 -10.36 -14.92 1.57
N GLU A 101 -10.39 -14.71 2.87
CA GLU A 101 -11.66 -14.67 3.62
C GLU A 101 -12.57 -13.54 3.15
N LYS A 102 -12.03 -12.35 2.91
CA LYS A 102 -12.79 -11.20 2.42
C LYS A 102 -13.28 -11.37 0.98
N SER A 103 -12.49 -12.04 0.14
CA SER A 103 -12.82 -12.31 -1.27
C SER A 103 -14.09 -13.16 -1.46
N ASN A 104 -14.51 -13.89 -0.41
CA ASN A 104 -15.77 -14.65 -0.41
C ASN A 104 -17.02 -13.75 -0.46
N THR A 105 -16.89 -12.48 -0.04
CA THR A 105 -18.02 -11.54 0.12
C THR A 105 -17.81 -10.21 -0.59
N HIS A 106 -16.58 -9.92 -1.03
CA HIS A 106 -16.17 -8.65 -1.66
C HIS A 106 -15.47 -8.93 -3.00
N PRO A 107 -15.45 -7.96 -3.93
CA PRO A 107 -14.75 -8.12 -5.23
C PRO A 107 -13.24 -8.31 -5.08
N LEU A 108 -12.67 -7.95 -3.92
CA LEU A 108 -11.26 -8.07 -3.56
C LEU A 108 -10.58 -9.36 -4.05
N ARG A 109 -9.45 -9.20 -4.72
CA ARG A 109 -8.53 -10.28 -5.09
C ARG A 109 -7.11 -9.97 -4.63
N LEU A 110 -6.32 -11.03 -4.41
CA LEU A 110 -4.88 -10.88 -4.21
C LEU A 110 -4.23 -10.72 -5.59
N ALA A 111 -3.61 -9.58 -5.84
CA ALA A 111 -2.90 -9.32 -7.10
C ALA A 111 -1.52 -10.02 -7.11
N GLY A 112 -0.79 -9.97 -6.00
CA GLY A 112 0.50 -10.63 -5.87
C GLY A 112 1.39 -10.05 -4.79
N LEU A 113 2.65 -10.47 -4.84
CA LEU A 113 3.73 -10.03 -3.96
C LEU A 113 4.66 -9.07 -4.68
N VAL A 114 5.17 -8.08 -3.95
CA VAL A 114 6.34 -7.30 -4.37
C VAL A 114 7.46 -7.59 -3.37
N GLY A 115 8.54 -8.16 -3.86
CA GLY A 115 9.77 -8.33 -3.09
C GLY A 115 10.47 -6.98 -2.99
N ASN A 116 10.63 -6.44 -1.79
CA ASN A 116 11.27 -5.15 -1.55
C ASN A 116 12.51 -5.34 -0.68
N ARG A 117 13.53 -4.52 -0.91
CA ARG A 117 14.82 -4.57 -0.21
C ARG A 117 15.52 -5.95 -0.31
N THR A 118 15.31 -6.66 -1.42
CA THR A 118 15.94 -7.95 -1.67
C THR A 118 16.31 -8.12 -3.13
N SER A 119 17.46 -8.75 -3.39
CA SER A 119 17.86 -9.22 -4.72
C SER A 119 17.67 -10.73 -4.88
N GLU A 120 17.47 -11.44 -3.77
CA GLU A 120 17.24 -12.87 -3.72
C GLU A 120 15.75 -13.17 -3.56
N ARG A 121 15.32 -14.32 -4.06
CA ARG A 121 13.91 -14.75 -4.09
C ARG A 121 13.69 -16.19 -3.65
N ASP A 122 14.69 -16.85 -3.07
CA ASP A 122 14.60 -18.28 -2.76
C ASP A 122 13.53 -18.60 -1.70
N LEU A 123 13.32 -17.75 -0.70
CA LEU A 123 12.24 -17.91 0.28
C LEU A 123 10.89 -17.46 -0.28
N ILE A 124 10.87 -16.38 -1.06
CA ILE A 124 9.67 -15.94 -1.79
C ILE A 124 9.16 -17.07 -2.70
N ASP A 125 10.05 -17.70 -3.48
CA ASP A 125 9.71 -18.79 -4.39
C ASP A 125 9.16 -20.00 -3.64
N LYS A 126 9.81 -20.42 -2.55
CA LYS A 126 9.31 -21.50 -1.68
C LYS A 126 7.92 -21.18 -1.10
N TYR A 127 7.69 -19.92 -0.73
CA TYR A 127 6.38 -19.48 -0.26
C TYR A 127 5.32 -19.56 -1.37
N VAL A 128 5.64 -19.07 -2.57
CA VAL A 128 4.73 -19.09 -3.74
C VAL A 128 4.43 -20.52 -4.21
N GLU A 129 5.36 -21.46 -4.07
CA GLU A 129 5.11 -22.90 -4.31
C GLU A 129 4.00 -23.45 -3.40
N SER A 130 3.95 -22.99 -2.15
CA SER A 130 2.97 -23.44 -1.16
C SER A 130 1.66 -22.64 -1.21
N CYS A 131 1.75 -21.35 -1.53
CA CYS A 131 0.63 -20.45 -1.68
C CYS A 131 0.75 -19.75 -3.04
N PRO A 132 0.12 -20.29 -4.11
CA PRO A 132 0.32 -19.76 -5.45
C PRO A 132 -0.22 -18.33 -5.61
N MET A 133 0.67 -17.41 -6.00
CA MET A 133 0.35 -16.03 -6.36
C MET A 133 1.46 -15.43 -7.24
N PRO A 134 1.17 -14.41 -8.06
CA PRO A 134 2.20 -13.72 -8.83
C PRO A 134 3.21 -13.00 -7.94
N VAL A 135 4.49 -13.00 -8.36
CA VAL A 135 5.48 -12.03 -7.89
C VAL A 135 5.54 -10.93 -8.94
N LEU A 136 5.04 -9.74 -8.57
CA LEU A 136 4.85 -8.61 -9.49
C LEU A 136 6.17 -7.91 -9.80
N GLU A 137 7.01 -7.72 -8.79
CA GLU A 137 8.32 -7.09 -8.94
C GLU A 137 9.25 -7.47 -7.79
N VAL A 138 10.57 -7.41 -8.01
CA VAL A 138 11.60 -7.58 -6.99
C VAL A 138 12.59 -6.41 -7.02
N LEU A 139 12.51 -5.54 -6.02
CA LEU A 139 13.35 -4.37 -5.86
C LEU A 139 14.48 -4.65 -4.87
N PRO A 140 15.75 -4.43 -5.27
CA PRO A 140 16.88 -4.51 -4.35
C PRO A 140 16.85 -3.39 -3.32
N LEU A 141 17.74 -3.46 -2.33
CA LEU A 141 17.95 -2.34 -1.41
C LEU A 141 18.59 -1.16 -2.18
N VAL A 142 17.79 -0.14 -2.49
CA VAL A 142 18.25 1.08 -3.17
C VAL A 142 18.32 2.24 -2.18
N GLU A 143 19.52 2.80 -2.02
CA GLU A 143 19.79 3.87 -1.05
C GLU A 143 19.05 5.18 -1.40
N ASP A 144 18.86 5.46 -2.68
CA ASP A 144 18.16 6.65 -3.16
C ASP A 144 16.68 6.67 -2.74
N ILE A 145 16.04 5.52 -2.51
CA ILE A 145 14.69 5.45 -1.92
C ILE A 145 14.70 6.04 -0.51
N ARG A 146 15.73 5.74 0.29
CA ARG A 146 15.87 6.30 1.64
C ARG A 146 16.13 7.81 1.57
N ILE A 147 17.00 8.22 0.65
CA ILE A 147 17.34 9.64 0.45
C ILE A 147 16.10 10.44 0.02
N SER A 148 15.26 9.89 -0.86
CA SER A 148 14.05 10.57 -1.32
C SER A 148 13.06 10.84 -0.18
N ARG A 149 12.88 9.86 0.71
CA ARG A 149 12.04 10.00 1.92
C ARG A 149 12.54 11.11 2.84
N VAL A 150 13.85 11.18 3.08
CA VAL A 150 14.45 12.26 3.91
C VAL A 150 14.27 13.64 3.27
N LYS A 151 14.28 13.70 1.94
CA LYS A 151 14.04 14.94 1.19
C LYS A 151 12.55 15.30 1.06
N GLY A 152 11.64 14.42 1.48
CA GLY A 152 10.20 14.61 1.29
C GLY A 152 9.79 14.61 -0.17
N LYS A 153 10.48 13.84 -1.02
CA LYS A 153 10.24 13.75 -2.47
C LYS A 153 10.03 12.30 -2.90
N THR A 154 9.24 12.13 -3.94
CA THR A 154 9.20 10.87 -4.72
C THR A 154 10.50 10.67 -5.49
N LEU A 155 10.74 9.43 -5.92
CA LEU A 155 11.87 9.15 -6.80
C LEU A 155 11.72 9.83 -8.16
N PHE A 156 10.51 9.91 -8.71
CA PHE A 156 10.23 10.59 -9.97
C PHE A 156 10.64 12.07 -9.93
N GLU A 157 10.31 12.79 -8.85
CA GLU A 157 10.75 14.18 -8.67
C GLU A 157 12.27 14.34 -8.51
N MET A 158 12.95 13.33 -7.97
CA MET A 158 14.41 13.33 -7.94
C MET A 158 15.00 13.02 -9.31
N ALA A 159 14.38 12.10 -10.05
CA ALA A 159 14.80 11.67 -11.37
C ALA A 159 14.71 12.78 -12.44
N GLU A 160 13.81 13.76 -12.27
CA GLU A 160 13.76 14.99 -13.09
C GLU A 160 15.11 15.72 -13.18
N TYR A 161 15.94 15.62 -12.15
CA TYR A 161 17.26 16.28 -12.07
C TYR A 161 18.43 15.28 -12.03
N GLN A 162 18.14 13.99 -11.86
CA GLN A 162 19.10 12.92 -11.66
C GLN A 162 18.69 11.71 -12.51
N GLU A 163 18.99 11.75 -13.80
CA GLU A 163 18.59 10.72 -14.77
C GLU A 163 19.06 9.31 -14.39
N ASN A 164 20.13 9.20 -13.60
CA ASN A 164 20.61 7.93 -13.06
C ASN A 164 19.62 7.27 -12.08
N LEU A 165 18.51 7.92 -11.72
CA LEU A 165 17.43 7.35 -10.90
C LEU A 165 16.27 6.78 -11.73
N ASN A 166 16.28 6.96 -13.05
CA ASN A 166 15.22 6.44 -13.92
C ASN A 166 15.07 4.92 -13.79
N TYR A 167 16.18 4.17 -13.67
CA TYR A 167 16.12 2.72 -13.46
C TYR A 167 15.35 2.32 -12.18
N VAL A 168 15.36 3.18 -11.15
CA VAL A 168 14.60 2.91 -9.92
C VAL A 168 13.11 3.18 -10.14
N CYS A 169 12.80 4.19 -10.94
CA CYS A 169 11.43 4.53 -11.33
C CYS A 169 10.81 3.42 -12.18
N ASP A 170 11.60 2.75 -13.03
CA ASP A 170 11.14 1.64 -13.86
C ASP A 170 10.53 0.50 -13.04
N PHE A 171 11.08 0.18 -11.85
CA PHE A 171 10.44 -0.81 -10.96
C PHE A 171 9.02 -0.43 -10.56
N TYR A 172 8.73 0.87 -10.35
CA TYR A 172 7.38 1.33 -10.01
C TYR A 172 6.47 1.34 -11.24
N LEU A 173 6.99 1.66 -12.42
CA LEU A 173 6.25 1.63 -13.67
C LEU A 173 5.87 0.18 -14.03
N ASN A 174 6.77 -0.78 -13.85
CA ASN A 174 6.49 -2.20 -14.08
C ASN A 174 5.36 -2.75 -13.19
N ILE A 175 5.18 -2.22 -11.97
CA ILE A 175 4.10 -2.61 -11.07
C ILE A 175 2.76 -1.97 -11.51
N ALA A 176 2.82 -0.81 -12.18
CA ALA A 176 1.65 -0.05 -12.60
C ALA A 176 1.10 -0.47 -13.98
N ASP A 177 1.95 -1.04 -14.84
CA ASP A 177 1.61 -1.58 -16.17
C ASP A 177 0.85 -2.93 -16.09
#